data_AF-A0A9D1YFA1-F1
#
_entry.id   AF-A0A9D1YFA1-F1
#
_cell.length_a   1.000
_cell.length_b   1.000
_cell.length_c   1.000
_cell.angle_alpha   90.00
_cell.angle_beta   90.00
_cell.angle_gamma   90.00
#
_symmetry.space_group_name_H-M   'P 1'
#
loop_
_entity.id
_entity.type
_entity.pdbx_description
1 polymer ?
#
loop_
_entity_poly.entity_id
_entity_poly.type
_entity_poly.pdbx_seq_one_letter_code
_entity_poly.pdbx_strand_id
1 'polypeptide(L)'
;MLEKLSVDFVRKLFSILTNGNAQIKFYTICMQNQDREKAANRPVEFGLKLLGYNVWYRLPLLRDLPVGRRIGRDYLTRHYLRLPVEDLASEILENPHAVCDVEGSLLLPVWDDKRFFEKLERDFDCPGFTRLRRRLEKPGMSIQEIYQAINQALSVSLSWEKELELARQNRIPNRYVIRLLDIAAYHQVGIHLTVDSCYPASFYEELLQKNGVTWDSLSVSCETGKSKTQMAEALHLEKFGAVSADFNGFLRPLVRRGAKSIYYREPAQLMEDAAHPWLSPDFRVPYDHVCGARVFSGRKRPSFLYELGYLCAGPLVYSLLFSQEELCVCHGSRHSLVAMLAGPHTVCTLQGAKAFSQTRIRVLDTGRADFSTFLDSLQKNNPQAQIQVISLAETVQGEDSPLACLFGEEPSDFSDGIRDFCREYTRFTGCSPIPLKDALGLYRAGQRNMEQLLAEREISAGTTVSV
;
A
#
# COMPACT_ATOMS: atom_id res chain seq x y z
N MET A 1 36.37 -12.17 28.43
CA MET A 1 35.15 -12.91 28.80
C MET A 1 34.09 -11.89 29.16
N LEU A 2 33.20 -11.54 28.22
CA LEU A 2 32.00 -10.77 28.55
C LEU A 2 30.98 -11.77 29.08
N GLU A 3 30.73 -11.73 30.38
CA GLU A 3 29.69 -12.53 31.04
C GLU A 3 28.38 -12.39 30.25
N LYS A 4 27.74 -13.53 29.98
CA LYS A 4 26.39 -13.57 29.42
C LYS A 4 25.48 -12.80 30.39
N LEU A 5 25.13 -11.57 30.02
CA LEU A 5 24.11 -10.80 30.74
C LEU A 5 22.86 -11.66 30.90
N SER A 6 22.31 -11.70 32.12
CA SER A 6 21.11 -12.50 32.37
C SER A 6 19.96 -12.01 31.48
N VAL A 7 19.17 -12.94 30.97
CA VAL A 7 18.04 -12.66 30.07
C VAL A 7 17.08 -11.65 30.69
N ASP A 8 16.90 -11.69 32.01
CA ASP A 8 16.04 -10.76 32.76
C ASP A 8 16.60 -9.34 32.83
N PHE A 9 17.92 -9.17 32.95
CA PHE A 9 18.54 -7.86 32.91
C PHE A 9 18.41 -7.24 31.51
N VAL A 10 18.64 -8.03 30.46
CA VAL A 10 18.43 -7.60 29.07
C VAL A 10 16.96 -7.21 28.84
N ARG A 11 15.99 -7.98 29.35
CA ARG A 11 14.55 -7.65 29.27
C ARG A 11 14.19 -6.36 30.02
N LYS A 12 14.74 -6.11 31.21
CA LYS A 12 14.51 -4.87 31.97
C LYS A 12 15.12 -3.66 31.28
N LEU A 13 16.37 -3.75 30.85
CA LEU A 13 17.06 -2.68 30.13
C LEU A 13 16.31 -2.35 28.82
N PHE A 14 15.85 -3.39 28.12
CA PHE A 14 15.03 -3.27 26.93
C PHE A 14 13.71 -2.56 27.19
N SER A 15 12.94 -2.99 28.19
CA SER A 15 11.68 -2.34 28.59
C SER A 15 11.88 -0.82 28.84
N ILE A 16 12.95 -0.45 29.54
CA ILE A 16 13.30 0.96 29.80
C ILE A 16 13.65 1.71 28.50
N LEU A 17 14.39 1.07 27.60
CA LEU A 17 14.80 1.62 26.30
C LEU A 17 13.71 1.58 25.22
N THR A 18 12.58 0.90 25.41
CA THR A 18 11.49 0.86 24.41
C THR A 18 10.22 1.58 24.86
N ASN A 19 10.04 1.85 26.15
CA ASN A 19 8.80 2.44 26.71
C ASN A 19 8.62 3.95 26.50
N GLY A 20 9.35 4.57 25.57
CA GLY A 20 9.30 6.03 25.36
C GLY A 20 8.34 6.52 24.27
N ASN A 21 8.23 5.79 23.14
CA ASN A 21 7.45 6.21 21.97
C ASN A 21 7.15 4.98 21.06
N ALA A 22 5.96 4.93 20.47
CA ALA A 22 5.51 3.90 19.53
C ALA A 22 6.48 3.73 18.33
N GLN A 23 7.07 4.81 17.83
CA GLN A 23 8.09 4.76 16.77
C GLN A 23 9.34 3.98 17.21
N ILE A 24 9.85 4.27 18.41
CA ILE A 24 11.02 3.59 18.98
C ILE A 24 10.72 2.11 19.19
N LYS A 25 9.52 1.79 19.72
CA LYS A 25 9.07 0.40 19.92
C LYS A 25 9.07 -0.35 18.59
N PHE A 26 8.48 0.24 17.54
CA PHE A 26 8.40 -0.37 16.22
C PHE A 26 9.80 -0.63 15.60
N TYR A 27 10.65 0.40 15.54
CA TYR A 27 11.97 0.26 14.92
C TYR A 27 12.88 -0.72 15.66
N THR A 28 12.79 -0.73 16.98
CA THR A 28 13.49 -1.70 17.83
C THR A 28 13.07 -3.13 17.52
N ILE A 29 11.76 -3.38 17.39
CA ILE A 29 11.23 -4.69 16.99
C ILE A 29 11.75 -5.09 15.61
N CYS A 30 11.77 -4.16 14.65
CA CYS A 30 12.30 -4.44 13.31
C CYS A 30 13.77 -4.84 13.32
N MET A 31 14.60 -4.13 14.08
CA MET A 31 16.02 -4.46 14.23
C MET A 31 16.22 -5.84 14.87
N GLN A 32 15.46 -6.15 15.93
CA GLN A 32 15.54 -7.46 16.57
C GLN A 32 15.20 -8.59 15.62
N ASN A 33 14.16 -8.41 14.80
CA ASN A 33 13.73 -9.44 13.88
C ASN A 33 14.72 -9.64 12.71
N GLN A 34 15.44 -8.60 12.31
CA GLN A 34 16.50 -8.71 11.31
C GLN A 34 17.73 -9.45 11.80
N ASP A 35 18.15 -9.08 13.01
CA ASP A 35 19.42 -9.48 13.60
C ASP A 35 19.19 -10.47 14.74
N ARG A 36 18.16 -11.36 14.66
CA ARG A 36 17.79 -12.30 15.74
C ARG A 36 19.00 -13.07 16.28
N GLU A 37 19.86 -13.55 15.39
CA GLU A 37 21.09 -14.26 15.75
C GLU A 37 22.12 -13.35 16.43
N LYS A 38 22.29 -12.10 15.98
CA LYS A 38 23.20 -11.15 16.63
C LYS A 38 22.66 -10.68 17.98
N ALA A 39 21.35 -10.52 18.12
CA ALA A 39 20.71 -10.20 19.39
C ALA A 39 20.95 -11.30 20.42
N ALA A 40 20.92 -12.57 20.00
CA ALA A 40 21.23 -13.72 20.85
C ALA A 40 22.74 -13.87 21.16
N ASN A 41 23.59 -13.68 20.15
CA ASN A 41 25.03 -13.98 20.25
C ASN A 41 25.89 -12.79 20.71
N ARG A 42 25.41 -11.54 20.57
CA ARG A 42 26.12 -10.30 20.92
C ARG A 42 25.19 -9.27 21.60
N PRO A 43 24.64 -9.58 22.78
CA PRO A 43 23.60 -8.78 23.40
C PRO A 43 24.04 -7.36 23.79
N VAL A 44 25.31 -7.15 24.14
CA VAL A 44 25.85 -5.82 24.51
C VAL A 44 25.95 -4.90 23.29
N GLU A 45 26.54 -5.37 22.19
CA GLU A 45 26.66 -4.61 20.94
C GLU A 45 25.28 -4.24 20.40
N PHE A 46 24.35 -5.19 20.46
CA PHE A 46 22.96 -4.97 20.06
C PHE A 46 22.24 -3.96 20.97
N GLY A 47 22.41 -4.07 22.29
CA GLY A 47 21.84 -3.13 23.27
C GLY A 47 22.34 -1.70 23.10
N LEU A 48 23.63 -1.50 22.79
CA LEU A 48 24.18 -0.18 22.50
C LEU A 48 23.61 0.44 21.21
N LYS A 49 23.42 -0.37 20.16
CA LYS A 49 22.76 0.10 18.92
C LYS A 49 21.32 0.54 19.20
N LEU A 50 20.57 -0.25 19.97
CA LEU A 50 19.21 0.11 20.37
C LEU A 50 19.16 1.41 21.19
N LEU A 51 20.09 1.60 22.11
CA LEU A 51 20.20 2.83 22.90
C LEU A 51 20.51 4.03 22.00
N GLY A 52 21.40 3.86 21.01
CA GLY A 52 21.67 4.89 20.00
C GLY A 52 20.43 5.31 19.22
N TYR A 53 19.64 4.35 18.72
CA TYR A 53 18.36 4.65 18.05
C TYR A 53 17.34 5.30 19.00
N ASN A 54 17.24 4.83 20.25
CA ASN A 54 16.34 5.43 21.24
C ASN A 54 16.68 6.91 21.49
N VAL A 55 17.97 7.24 21.67
CA VAL A 55 18.42 8.63 21.87
C VAL A 55 18.15 9.45 20.61
N TRP A 56 18.47 8.91 19.42
CA TRP A 56 18.25 9.57 18.14
C TRP A 56 16.78 9.97 17.95
N TYR A 57 15.84 9.03 18.14
CA TYR A 57 14.40 9.29 17.97
C TYR A 57 13.76 10.10 19.12
N ARG A 58 14.50 10.39 20.20
CA ARG A 58 14.07 11.32 21.25
C ARG A 58 14.51 12.76 21.01
N LEU A 59 15.45 13.00 20.10
CA LEU A 59 15.93 14.34 19.76
C LEU A 59 14.99 14.99 18.73
N PRO A 60 14.34 16.13 19.03
CA PRO A 60 13.29 16.71 18.19
C PRO A 60 13.69 16.97 16.73
N LEU A 61 14.92 17.42 16.49
CA LEU A 61 15.45 17.72 15.15
C LEU A 61 15.85 16.46 14.36
N LEU A 62 16.08 15.34 15.05
CA LEU A 62 16.55 14.09 14.46
C LEU A 62 15.45 13.01 14.39
N ARG A 63 14.38 13.16 15.17
CA ARG A 63 13.21 12.27 15.15
C ARG A 63 12.49 12.31 13.81
N ASP A 64 12.39 13.50 13.24
CA ASP A 64 11.68 13.74 11.98
C ASP A 64 12.62 13.62 10.76
N LEU A 65 13.93 13.36 10.98
CA LEU A 65 14.82 12.94 9.90
C LEU A 65 14.43 11.50 9.55
N PRO A 66 13.86 11.25 8.35
CA PRO A 66 13.64 9.89 7.91
C PRO A 66 15.00 9.21 7.92
N VAL A 67 15.15 8.17 8.73
CA VAL A 67 16.27 7.23 8.59
C VAL A 67 15.95 6.44 7.32
N GLY A 68 16.13 7.12 6.21
CA GLY A 68 15.39 6.89 4.98
C GLY A 68 16.09 5.81 4.18
N ARG A 69 15.39 4.69 4.05
CA ARG A 69 15.77 3.66 3.11
C ARG A 69 15.33 4.10 1.73
N ARG A 70 16.24 4.06 0.77
CA ARG A 70 16.05 4.59 -0.58
C ARG A 70 15.31 3.56 -1.42
N ILE A 71 14.19 3.99 -1.99
CA ILE A 71 13.45 3.17 -2.95
C ILE A 71 14.36 2.80 -4.11
N GLY A 72 14.23 1.54 -4.56
CA GLY A 72 15.02 0.98 -5.64
C GLY A 72 16.44 0.58 -5.24
N ARG A 73 16.96 1.08 -4.11
CA ARG A 73 18.30 0.73 -3.60
C ARG A 73 18.27 -0.29 -2.49
N ASP A 74 17.37 -0.08 -1.53
CA ASP A 74 17.29 -0.90 -0.31
C ASP A 74 16.16 -1.93 -0.42
N TYR A 75 16.35 -3.13 0.14
CA TYR A 75 15.33 -4.18 0.21
C TYR A 75 14.35 -3.89 1.36
N LEU A 76 13.33 -3.08 1.09
CA LEU A 76 12.52 -2.41 2.11
C LEU A 76 11.80 -3.40 3.04
N THR A 77 11.26 -4.52 2.57
CA THR A 77 10.59 -5.47 3.49
C THR A 77 11.57 -6.17 4.42
N ARG A 78 12.77 -6.52 3.94
CA ARG A 78 13.83 -7.05 4.80
C ARG A 78 14.19 -6.06 5.89
N HIS A 79 14.13 -4.79 5.53
CA HIS A 79 14.44 -3.64 6.35
C HIS A 79 13.32 -3.26 7.34
N TYR A 80 12.05 -3.40 6.98
CA TYR A 80 10.92 -3.18 7.89
C TYR A 80 10.36 -4.51 8.37
N LEU A 81 11.24 -5.42 8.82
CA LEU A 81 10.88 -6.77 9.23
C LEU A 81 10.01 -6.74 10.49
N ARG A 82 8.70 -6.83 10.31
CA ARG A 82 7.76 -6.90 11.43
C ARG A 82 7.89 -8.24 12.15
N LEU A 83 7.29 -8.31 13.34
CA LEU A 83 7.04 -9.61 13.96
C LEU A 83 6.22 -10.45 12.97
N PRO A 84 6.48 -11.76 12.85
CA PRO A 84 5.51 -12.69 12.32
C PRO A 84 4.14 -12.45 12.96
N VAL A 85 3.08 -12.58 12.18
CA VAL A 85 1.72 -12.34 12.70
C VAL A 85 1.36 -13.33 13.80
N GLU A 86 1.93 -14.54 13.75
CA GLU A 86 1.82 -15.57 14.78
C GLU A 86 2.46 -15.11 16.11
N ASP A 87 3.64 -14.47 16.04
CA ASP A 87 4.32 -13.91 17.21
C ASP A 87 3.50 -12.76 17.79
N LEU A 88 2.95 -11.87 16.95
CA LEU A 88 2.07 -10.79 17.41
C LEU A 88 0.75 -11.32 17.98
N ALA A 89 0.19 -12.39 17.40
CA ALA A 89 -1.03 -13.01 17.90
C ALA A 89 -0.84 -13.57 19.31
N SER A 90 0.36 -14.01 19.69
CA SER A 90 0.59 -14.43 21.08
C SER A 90 0.18 -13.35 22.10
N GLU A 91 0.37 -12.05 21.80
CA GLU A 91 -0.08 -10.94 22.65
C GLU A 91 -1.62 -10.79 22.71
N ILE A 92 -2.35 -11.14 21.65
CA ILE A 92 -3.82 -11.06 21.62
C ILE A 92 -4.45 -12.25 22.35
N LEU A 93 -3.87 -13.44 22.21
CA LEU A 93 -4.35 -14.69 22.78
C LEU A 93 -4.25 -14.75 24.31
N GLU A 94 -3.46 -13.88 24.93
CA GLU A 94 -3.43 -13.72 26.39
C GLU A 94 -4.72 -13.08 26.96
N ASN A 95 -5.61 -12.60 26.10
CA ASN A 95 -6.82 -11.87 26.48
C ASN A 95 -8.09 -12.57 25.96
N PRO A 96 -9.19 -12.58 26.74
CA PRO A 96 -10.46 -13.18 26.30
C PRO A 96 -11.14 -12.35 25.21
N HIS A 97 -10.81 -11.06 25.09
CA HIS A 97 -11.39 -10.15 24.11
C HIS A 97 -10.31 -9.31 23.42
N ALA A 98 -10.62 -8.88 22.20
CA ALA A 98 -9.88 -7.94 21.40
C ALA A 98 -10.82 -6.81 20.96
N VAL A 99 -10.38 -5.56 21.14
CA VAL A 99 -11.05 -4.39 20.60
C VAL A 99 -10.17 -3.81 19.49
N CYS A 100 -10.67 -3.77 18.27
CA CYS A 100 -9.94 -3.31 17.10
C CYS A 100 -10.54 -2.03 16.52
N ASP A 101 -9.67 -1.05 16.31
CA ASP A 101 -9.96 0.10 15.47
C ASP A 101 -10.07 -0.36 14.01
N VAL A 102 -11.11 0.05 13.28
CA VAL A 102 -11.30 -0.40 11.89
C VAL A 102 -10.58 0.52 10.92
N GLU A 103 -10.89 1.82 10.95
CA GLU A 103 -10.35 2.80 9.99
C GLU A 103 -8.90 3.13 10.32
N GLY A 104 -8.03 3.13 9.30
CA GLY A 104 -6.59 3.35 9.44
C GLY A 104 -5.82 2.18 10.06
N SER A 105 -6.51 1.12 10.49
CA SER A 105 -5.91 -0.06 11.13
C SER A 105 -6.26 -1.35 10.39
N LEU A 106 -7.53 -1.75 10.38
CA LEU A 106 -8.02 -2.94 9.66
C LEU A 106 -8.29 -2.64 8.18
N LEU A 107 -8.86 -1.47 7.89
CA LEU A 107 -9.13 -0.95 6.56
C LEU A 107 -8.32 0.33 6.37
N LEU A 108 -7.46 0.35 5.36
CA LEU A 108 -6.54 1.45 5.10
C LEU A 108 -7.14 2.35 4.00
N PRO A 109 -7.40 3.64 4.26
CA PRO A 109 -7.79 4.58 3.20
C PRO A 109 -6.65 4.70 2.17
N VAL A 110 -6.97 4.96 0.91
CA VAL A 110 -5.96 5.25 -0.14
C VAL A 110 -5.79 6.73 -0.37
N TRP A 111 -6.90 7.46 -0.37
CA TRP A 111 -6.93 8.92 -0.44
C TRP A 111 -7.19 9.52 0.93
N ASP A 112 -6.52 10.64 1.20
CA ASP A 112 -6.95 11.54 2.26
C ASP A 112 -8.34 12.11 1.97
N ASP A 113 -9.03 12.58 3.02
CA ASP A 113 -10.40 13.07 2.91
C ASP A 113 -10.55 14.19 1.90
N LYS A 114 -9.56 15.10 1.83
CA LYS A 114 -9.60 16.23 0.91
C LYS A 114 -9.67 15.73 -0.53
N ARG A 115 -8.80 14.80 -0.92
CA ARG A 115 -8.72 14.26 -2.28
C ARG A 115 -9.89 13.36 -2.62
N PHE A 116 -10.34 12.57 -1.65
CA PHE A 116 -11.54 11.76 -1.80
C PHE A 116 -12.73 12.66 -2.17
N PHE A 117 -12.92 13.77 -1.45
CA PHE A 117 -13.99 14.71 -1.74
C PHE A 117 -13.76 15.53 -3.02
N GLU A 118 -12.52 15.90 -3.37
CA GLU A 118 -12.20 16.55 -4.66
C GLU A 118 -12.46 15.63 -5.87
N LYS A 119 -12.33 14.31 -5.70
CA LYS A 119 -12.74 13.34 -6.71
C LYS A 119 -14.26 13.32 -6.85
N LEU A 120 -14.99 13.26 -5.74
CA LEU A 120 -16.45 13.32 -5.75
C LEU A 120 -16.98 14.63 -6.34
N GLU A 121 -16.37 15.78 -6.02
CA GLU A 121 -16.76 17.07 -6.59
C GLU A 121 -16.67 17.08 -8.12
N ARG A 122 -15.61 16.47 -8.69
CA ARG A 122 -15.46 16.30 -10.14
C ARG A 122 -16.49 15.33 -10.72
N ASP A 123 -16.72 14.21 -10.04
CA ASP A 123 -17.69 13.19 -10.49
C ASP A 123 -19.14 13.70 -10.40
N PHE A 124 -19.43 14.62 -9.49
CA PHE A 124 -20.73 15.28 -9.33
C PHE A 124 -20.89 16.53 -10.19
N ASP A 125 -19.81 17.08 -10.75
CA ASP A 125 -19.78 18.41 -11.38
C ASP A 125 -20.42 19.50 -10.49
N CYS A 126 -20.03 19.52 -9.21
CA CYS A 126 -20.67 20.35 -8.18
C CYS A 126 -19.65 21.23 -7.44
N PRO A 127 -19.29 22.41 -8.00
CA PRO A 127 -18.30 23.29 -7.38
C PRO A 127 -18.63 23.66 -5.94
N GLY A 128 -17.66 23.49 -5.04
CA GLY A 128 -17.81 23.80 -3.62
C GLY A 128 -18.30 22.64 -2.74
N PHE A 129 -18.63 21.49 -3.33
CA PHE A 129 -18.95 20.26 -2.60
C PHE A 129 -17.88 19.89 -1.58
N THR A 130 -16.62 19.81 -1.99
CA THR A 130 -15.46 19.44 -1.15
C THR A 130 -15.37 20.30 0.09
N ARG A 131 -15.48 21.62 -0.10
CA ARG A 131 -15.36 22.59 1.00
C ARG A 131 -16.49 22.42 2.01
N LEU A 132 -17.71 22.17 1.55
CA LEU A 132 -18.87 22.01 2.41
C LEU A 132 -18.85 20.65 3.12
N ARG A 133 -18.58 19.57 2.39
CA ARG A 133 -18.50 18.20 2.92
C ARG A 133 -17.51 18.07 4.07
N ARG A 134 -16.33 18.69 3.97
CA ARG A 134 -15.31 18.75 5.04
C ARG A 134 -15.76 19.53 6.28
N ARG A 135 -16.61 20.54 6.12
CA ARG A 135 -17.13 21.34 7.25
C ARG A 135 -18.23 20.63 8.04
N LEU A 136 -18.94 19.72 7.37
CA LEU A 136 -20.07 19.00 7.93
C LEU A 136 -19.66 17.69 8.64
N GLU A 137 -18.38 17.33 8.57
CA GLU A 137 -17.84 16.16 9.27
C GLU A 137 -17.74 16.45 10.78
N LYS A 138 -18.85 16.18 11.47
CA LYS A 138 -18.95 16.28 12.94
C LYS A 138 -19.09 14.87 13.53
N PRO A 139 -18.51 14.62 14.71
CA PRO A 139 -18.69 13.35 15.41
C PRO A 139 -20.19 13.02 15.56
N GLY A 140 -20.56 11.80 15.18
CA GLY A 140 -21.94 11.32 15.30
C GLY A 140 -22.90 11.68 14.17
N MET A 141 -22.50 12.52 13.19
CA MET A 141 -23.37 12.78 12.03
C MET A 141 -23.34 11.63 11.03
N SER A 142 -24.51 11.23 10.56
CA SER A 142 -24.68 10.25 9.48
C SER A 142 -24.42 10.86 8.11
N ILE A 143 -24.02 10.03 7.14
CA ILE A 143 -23.85 10.46 5.75
C ILE A 143 -25.14 11.06 5.16
N GLN A 144 -26.31 10.58 5.59
CA GLN A 144 -27.61 11.08 5.14
C GLN A 144 -27.85 12.53 5.58
N GLU A 145 -27.60 12.84 6.86
CA GLU A 145 -27.71 14.21 7.39
C GLU A 145 -26.71 15.15 6.71
N ILE A 146 -25.49 14.66 6.45
CA ILE A 146 -24.47 15.42 5.73
C ILE A 146 -24.97 15.76 4.32
N TYR A 147 -25.48 14.80 3.57
CA TYR A 147 -25.96 15.02 2.20
C TYR A 147 -27.23 15.89 2.15
N GLN A 148 -28.13 15.79 3.13
CA GLN A 148 -29.27 16.70 3.24
C GLN A 148 -28.80 18.15 3.39
N ALA A 149 -27.83 18.41 4.27
CA ALA A 149 -27.27 19.74 4.46
C ALA A 149 -26.52 20.25 3.21
N ILE A 150 -25.81 19.37 2.50
CA ILE A 150 -25.14 19.71 1.22
C ILE A 150 -26.17 20.08 0.16
N ASN A 151 -27.17 19.23 -0.04
CA ASN A 151 -28.21 19.42 -1.05
C ASN A 151 -28.98 20.71 -0.81
N GLN A 152 -29.30 21.03 0.44
CA GLN A 152 -29.94 22.28 0.81
C GLN A 152 -29.04 23.49 0.52
N ALA A 153 -27.77 23.45 0.95
CA ALA A 153 -26.88 24.60 0.87
C ALA A 153 -26.39 24.91 -0.56
N LEU A 154 -26.23 23.88 -1.40
CA LEU A 154 -25.80 24.02 -2.78
C LEU A 154 -26.97 23.99 -3.78
N SER A 155 -28.21 23.79 -3.31
CA SER A 155 -29.41 23.66 -4.14
C SER A 155 -29.27 22.57 -5.22
N VAL A 156 -28.81 21.39 -4.81
CA VAL A 156 -28.57 20.22 -5.67
C VAL A 156 -29.30 19.00 -5.12
N SER A 157 -29.33 17.91 -5.89
CA SER A 157 -29.89 16.61 -5.46
C SER A 157 -28.85 15.51 -5.65
N LEU A 158 -27.80 15.55 -4.82
CA LEU A 158 -26.76 14.54 -4.81
C LEU A 158 -27.19 13.34 -3.95
N SER A 159 -26.83 12.15 -4.42
CA SER A 159 -27.05 10.89 -3.73
C SER A 159 -25.78 10.49 -2.95
N TRP A 160 -25.95 10.12 -1.69
CA TRP A 160 -24.87 9.70 -0.80
C TRP A 160 -24.36 8.29 -1.14
N GLU A 161 -25.17 7.50 -1.83
CA GLU A 161 -24.84 6.14 -2.30
C GLU A 161 -23.64 6.15 -3.25
N LYS A 162 -23.49 7.20 -4.07
CA LYS A 162 -22.32 7.39 -4.94
C LYS A 162 -21.02 7.59 -4.14
N GLU A 163 -21.07 8.32 -3.03
CA GLU A 163 -19.91 8.43 -2.13
C GLU A 163 -19.59 7.08 -1.48
N LEU A 164 -20.59 6.30 -1.06
CA LEU A 164 -20.35 4.97 -0.52
C LEU A 164 -19.72 4.02 -1.54
N GLU A 165 -20.15 4.05 -2.80
CA GLU A 165 -19.55 3.23 -3.86
C GLU A 165 -18.06 3.54 -4.02
N LEU A 166 -17.69 4.82 -4.06
CA LEU A 166 -16.29 5.23 -4.13
C LEU A 166 -15.54 4.89 -2.84
N ALA A 167 -16.16 5.06 -1.66
CA ALA A 167 -15.57 4.73 -0.38
C ALA A 167 -15.22 3.24 -0.27
N ARG A 168 -16.06 2.34 -0.80
CA ARG A 168 -15.76 0.88 -0.85
C ARG A 168 -14.50 0.57 -1.67
N GLN A 169 -14.26 1.33 -2.73
CA GLN A 169 -13.08 1.15 -3.58
C GLN A 169 -11.82 1.75 -2.93
N ASN A 170 -11.99 2.81 -2.12
CA ASN A 170 -10.93 3.54 -1.40
C ASN A 170 -10.52 2.86 -0.06
N ARG A 171 -10.69 1.54 0.10
CA ARG A 171 -10.31 0.82 1.32
C ARG A 171 -9.52 -0.43 1.00
N ILE A 172 -8.24 -0.41 1.38
CA ILE A 172 -7.35 -1.57 1.25
C ILE A 172 -7.49 -2.42 2.52
N PRO A 173 -7.82 -3.72 2.39
CA PRO A 173 -7.84 -4.61 3.55
C PRO A 173 -6.43 -4.86 4.07
N ASN A 174 -6.18 -4.56 5.35
CA ASN A 174 -4.90 -4.82 6.00
C ASN A 174 -4.77 -6.32 6.32
N ARG A 175 -4.17 -7.07 5.40
CA ARG A 175 -4.08 -8.54 5.50
C ARG A 175 -3.32 -9.04 6.73
N TYR A 176 -2.41 -8.23 7.25
CA TYR A 176 -1.68 -8.54 8.47
C TYR A 176 -2.60 -8.47 9.70
N VAL A 177 -3.41 -7.42 9.83
CA VAL A 177 -4.38 -7.28 10.94
C VAL A 177 -5.55 -8.25 10.77
N ILE A 178 -6.04 -8.47 9.54
CA ILE A 178 -7.06 -9.50 9.28
C ILE A 178 -6.57 -10.86 9.76
N ARG A 179 -5.33 -11.24 9.43
CA ARG A 179 -4.77 -12.53 9.87
C ARG A 179 -4.60 -12.60 11.39
N LEU A 180 -4.24 -11.49 12.04
CA LEU A 180 -4.18 -11.42 13.50
C LEU A 180 -5.56 -11.72 14.12
N LEU A 181 -6.62 -11.10 13.60
CA LEU A 181 -7.99 -11.33 14.04
C LEU A 181 -8.48 -12.74 13.70
N ASP A 182 -8.12 -13.31 12.55
CA ASP A 182 -8.47 -14.70 12.20
C ASP A 182 -7.88 -15.69 13.20
N ILE A 183 -6.63 -15.48 13.63
CA ILE A 183 -5.99 -16.32 14.65
C ILE A 183 -6.73 -16.15 15.99
N ALA A 184 -7.04 -14.92 16.38
CA ALA A 184 -7.79 -14.63 17.60
C ALA A 184 -9.16 -15.34 17.61
N ALA A 185 -9.94 -15.22 16.52
CA ALA A 185 -11.25 -15.84 16.37
C ALA A 185 -11.17 -17.37 16.44
N TYR A 186 -10.17 -17.96 15.77
CA TYR A 186 -9.94 -19.41 15.81
C TYR A 186 -9.72 -19.92 17.25
N HIS A 187 -9.10 -19.10 18.10
CA HIS A 187 -8.86 -19.38 19.51
C HIS A 187 -9.97 -18.85 20.45
N GLN A 188 -11.15 -18.53 19.92
CA GLN A 188 -12.32 -18.09 20.69
C GLN A 188 -12.11 -16.79 21.48
N VAL A 189 -11.20 -15.92 21.03
CA VAL A 189 -11.10 -14.55 21.54
C VAL A 189 -12.26 -13.74 20.95
N GLY A 190 -13.03 -13.06 21.80
CA GLY A 190 -14.12 -12.20 21.36
C GLY A 190 -13.61 -10.94 20.65
N ILE A 191 -14.06 -10.67 19.43
CA ILE A 191 -13.58 -9.59 18.57
C ILE A 191 -14.64 -8.48 18.47
N HIS A 192 -14.28 -7.31 18.99
CA HIS A 192 -15.12 -6.13 19.00
C HIS A 192 -14.51 -5.04 18.11
N LEU A 193 -15.26 -4.59 17.12
CA LEU A 193 -14.83 -3.59 16.16
C LEU A 193 -15.46 -2.23 16.47
N THR A 194 -14.64 -1.19 16.47
CA THR A 194 -15.10 0.19 16.72
C THR A 194 -14.65 1.12 15.60
N VAL A 195 -15.54 2.01 15.14
CA VAL A 195 -15.26 2.90 14.00
C VAL A 195 -15.76 4.32 14.24
N ASP A 196 -14.87 5.29 14.13
CA ASP A 196 -15.27 6.70 13.97
C ASP A 196 -15.56 6.97 12.50
N SER A 197 -16.85 7.05 12.15
CA SER A 197 -17.30 7.25 10.77
C SER A 197 -18.70 7.83 10.69
N CYS A 198 -18.98 8.49 9.55
CA CYS A 198 -20.31 8.90 9.12
C CYS A 198 -21.06 7.80 8.34
N TYR A 199 -20.36 6.74 7.93
CA TYR A 199 -20.95 5.60 7.21
C TYR A 199 -21.58 4.62 8.21
N PRO A 200 -22.76 4.04 7.90
CA PRO A 200 -23.46 3.15 8.82
C PRO A 200 -22.72 1.81 9.01
N ALA A 201 -23.08 1.05 10.05
CA ALA A 201 -22.53 -0.27 10.32
C ALA A 201 -22.68 -1.22 9.12
N SER A 202 -23.82 -1.17 8.42
CA SER A 202 -24.09 -2.01 7.23
C SER A 202 -23.06 -1.84 6.11
N PHE A 203 -22.48 -0.64 5.95
CA PHE A 203 -21.40 -0.39 5.00
C PHE A 203 -20.12 -1.17 5.39
N TYR A 204 -19.77 -1.14 6.68
CA TYR A 204 -18.59 -1.84 7.19
C TYR A 204 -18.79 -3.34 7.23
N GLU A 205 -19.98 -3.82 7.59
CA GLU A 205 -20.31 -5.25 7.55
C GLU A 205 -20.07 -5.83 6.16
N GLU A 206 -20.54 -5.17 5.10
CA GLU A 206 -20.31 -5.60 3.72
C GLU A 206 -18.81 -5.74 3.41
N LEU A 207 -17.99 -4.75 3.81
CA LEU A 207 -16.55 -4.76 3.62
C LEU A 207 -15.86 -5.87 4.43
N LEU A 208 -16.29 -6.11 5.66
CA LEU A 208 -15.74 -7.13 6.53
C LEU A 208 -16.07 -8.54 6.01
N GLN A 209 -17.32 -8.79 5.60
CA GLN A 209 -17.75 -10.05 4.98
C GLN A 209 -16.97 -10.34 3.71
N LYS A 210 -16.84 -9.36 2.81
CA LYS A 210 -16.08 -9.48 1.56
C LYS A 210 -14.62 -9.85 1.80
N ASN A 211 -14.05 -9.46 2.93
CA ASN A 211 -12.66 -9.74 3.28
C ASN A 211 -12.49 -10.95 4.20
N GLY A 212 -13.58 -11.65 4.56
CA GLY A 212 -13.56 -12.85 5.40
C GLY A 212 -13.19 -12.58 6.85
N VAL A 213 -13.43 -11.37 7.36
CA VAL A 213 -13.16 -11.03 8.76
C VAL A 213 -14.23 -11.66 9.65
N THR A 214 -13.86 -12.18 10.81
CA THR A 214 -14.82 -12.64 11.84
C THR A 214 -14.87 -11.62 12.98
N TRP A 215 -16.07 -11.29 13.47
CA TRP A 215 -16.28 -10.37 14.58
C TRP A 215 -17.55 -10.72 15.37
N ASP A 216 -17.58 -10.34 16.65
CA ASP A 216 -18.72 -10.54 17.55
C ASP A 216 -19.60 -9.29 17.67
N SER A 217 -19.00 -8.10 17.62
CA SER A 217 -19.75 -6.84 17.63
C SER A 217 -19.07 -5.77 16.79
N LEU A 218 -19.86 -4.95 16.11
CA LEU A 218 -19.43 -3.76 15.40
C LEU A 218 -20.17 -2.55 15.95
N SER A 219 -19.45 -1.47 16.24
CA SER A 219 -20.06 -0.21 16.69
C SER A 219 -19.49 0.97 15.91
N VAL A 220 -20.38 1.83 15.41
CA VAL A 220 -20.02 2.97 14.57
C VAL A 220 -20.51 4.28 15.19
N SER A 221 -19.69 5.32 15.11
CA SER A 221 -19.95 6.58 15.81
C SER A 221 -21.23 7.29 15.37
N CYS A 222 -21.60 7.24 14.07
CA CYS A 222 -22.81 7.88 13.59
C CYS A 222 -24.12 7.23 14.08
N GLU A 223 -24.05 5.97 14.52
CA GLU A 223 -25.22 5.25 15.05
C GLU A 223 -25.29 5.34 16.58
N THR A 224 -24.13 5.37 17.24
CA THR A 224 -24.05 5.35 18.71
C THR A 224 -23.94 6.74 19.34
N GLY A 225 -23.57 7.76 18.56
CA GLY A 225 -23.23 9.10 19.05
C GLY A 225 -21.97 9.15 19.91
N LYS A 226 -21.18 8.07 19.95
CA LYS A 226 -19.97 7.92 20.79
C LYS A 226 -18.74 7.83 19.89
N SER A 227 -17.60 8.31 20.37
CA SER A 227 -16.32 8.06 19.70
C SER A 227 -15.90 6.59 19.82
N LYS A 228 -14.99 6.12 18.97
CA LYS A 228 -14.46 4.75 18.98
C LYS A 228 -13.93 4.31 20.34
N THR A 229 -13.28 5.23 21.07
CA THR A 229 -12.77 4.98 22.42
C THR A 229 -13.90 4.86 23.44
N GLN A 230 -14.94 5.71 23.34
CA GLN A 230 -16.12 5.63 24.21
C GLN A 230 -16.95 4.36 23.93
N MET A 231 -17.03 3.93 22.68
CA MET A 231 -17.66 2.66 22.29
C MET A 231 -16.91 1.47 22.89
N ALA A 232 -15.58 1.47 22.80
CA ALA A 232 -14.74 0.45 23.43
C ALA A 232 -14.91 0.40 24.96
N GLU A 233 -14.96 1.55 25.63
CA GLU A 233 -15.19 1.62 27.08
C GLU A 233 -16.58 1.11 27.49
N ALA A 234 -17.60 1.33 26.65
CA ALA A 234 -18.97 0.89 26.91
C ALA A 234 -19.17 -0.64 26.83
N LEU A 235 -18.18 -1.39 26.35
CA LEU A 235 -18.19 -2.85 26.38
C LEU A 235 -17.97 -3.42 27.79
N HIS A 236 -17.50 -2.60 28.74
CA HIS A 236 -17.26 -3.00 30.14
C HIS A 236 -16.37 -4.25 30.31
N LEU A 237 -15.40 -4.42 29.40
CA LEU A 237 -14.49 -5.58 29.40
C LEU A 237 -13.43 -5.44 30.51
N GLU A 238 -13.29 -6.47 31.34
CA GLU A 238 -12.30 -6.50 32.43
C GLU A 238 -10.86 -6.69 31.91
N LYS A 239 -10.69 -7.48 30.85
CA LYS A 239 -9.39 -7.79 30.23
C LYS A 239 -9.52 -7.92 28.72
N PHE A 240 -8.76 -7.12 27.98
CA PHE A 240 -8.80 -7.14 26.52
C PHE A 240 -7.51 -6.60 25.88
N GLY A 241 -7.23 -7.06 24.67
CA GLY A 241 -6.22 -6.47 23.79
C GLY A 241 -6.81 -5.35 22.95
N ALA A 242 -6.14 -4.20 22.87
CA ALA A 242 -6.52 -3.09 21.99
C ALA A 242 -5.59 -3.07 20.76
N VAL A 243 -6.16 -3.19 19.56
CA VAL A 243 -5.44 -3.27 18.28
C VAL A 243 -5.70 -2.00 17.47
N SER A 244 -4.67 -1.21 17.17
CA SER A 244 -4.79 -0.01 16.32
C SER A 244 -3.42 0.53 15.87
N ALA A 245 -3.42 1.30 14.78
CA ALA A 245 -2.33 2.18 14.38
C ALA A 245 -2.37 3.57 15.04
N ASP A 246 -3.51 3.96 15.62
CA ASP A 246 -3.68 5.20 16.35
C ASP A 246 -3.25 5.04 17.81
N PHE A 247 -1.96 5.30 18.07
CA PHE A 247 -1.43 5.21 19.42
C PHE A 247 -2.03 6.25 20.37
N ASN A 248 -2.26 7.48 19.92
CA ASN A 248 -2.60 8.61 20.80
C ASN A 248 -4.12 8.72 21.04
N GLY A 249 -4.92 8.55 20.00
CA GLY A 249 -6.38 8.68 20.03
C GLY A 249 -7.10 7.41 20.48
N PHE A 250 -6.50 6.23 20.29
CA PHE A 250 -7.13 4.94 20.62
C PHE A 250 -6.39 4.14 21.69
N LEU A 251 -5.14 3.74 21.43
CA LEU A 251 -4.43 2.80 22.33
C LEU A 251 -4.12 3.41 23.69
N ARG A 252 -3.52 4.61 23.72
CA ARG A 252 -3.10 5.25 24.97
C ARG A 252 -4.28 5.48 25.94
N PRO A 253 -5.46 5.96 25.50
CA PRO A 253 -6.64 6.00 26.34
C PRO A 253 -7.05 4.63 26.91
N LEU A 254 -7.12 3.58 26.08
CA LEU A 254 -7.55 2.25 26.51
C LEU A 254 -6.53 1.57 27.44
N VAL A 255 -5.23 1.78 27.21
CA VAL A 255 -4.17 1.27 28.10
C VAL A 255 -4.29 1.87 29.51
N ARG A 256 -4.64 3.15 29.64
CA ARG A 256 -4.89 3.78 30.95
C ARG A 256 -6.05 3.14 31.70
N ARG A 257 -6.92 2.39 31.01
CA ARG A 257 -8.05 1.64 31.55
C ARG A 257 -7.76 0.16 31.74
N GLY A 258 -6.52 -0.28 31.54
CA GLY A 258 -6.10 -1.68 31.73
C GLY A 258 -6.00 -2.52 30.46
N ALA A 259 -6.27 -1.95 29.28
CA ALA A 259 -6.11 -2.68 28.02
C ALA A 259 -4.64 -3.02 27.72
N LYS A 260 -4.40 -4.20 27.13
CA LYS A 260 -3.10 -4.54 26.57
C LYS A 260 -2.95 -3.88 25.19
N SER A 261 -1.97 -3.00 25.01
CA SER A 261 -1.76 -2.38 23.69
C SER A 261 -1.05 -3.30 22.70
N ILE A 262 -1.71 -3.54 21.58
CA ILE A 262 -1.18 -4.23 20.40
C ILE A 262 -1.02 -3.17 19.32
N TYR A 263 0.09 -2.44 19.40
CA TYR A 263 0.41 -1.37 18.47
C TYR A 263 0.94 -1.94 17.16
N TYR A 264 0.35 -1.49 16.07
CA TYR A 264 0.79 -1.78 14.72
C TYR A 264 1.05 -0.46 14.00
N ARG A 265 2.20 -0.30 13.34
CA ARG A 265 2.47 0.93 12.60
C ARG A 265 1.75 0.91 11.25
N GLU A 266 1.07 1.99 10.89
CA GLU A 266 0.39 2.10 9.61
C GLU A 266 1.37 1.87 8.43
N PRO A 267 0.99 1.11 7.40
CA PRO A 267 1.89 0.79 6.28
C PRO A 267 2.27 2.00 5.43
N ALA A 268 1.35 2.94 5.21
CA ALA A 268 1.60 4.16 4.45
C ALA A 268 2.74 4.98 5.09
N GLN A 269 2.72 5.10 6.42
CA GLN A 269 3.78 5.76 7.17
C GLN A 269 5.17 5.11 6.95
N LEU A 270 5.24 3.80 6.73
CA LEU A 270 6.52 3.13 6.43
C LEU A 270 7.03 3.46 5.03
N MET A 271 6.12 3.67 4.06
CA MET A 271 6.49 4.21 2.76
C MET A 271 6.94 5.65 2.91
N GLU A 272 6.21 6.49 3.62
CA GLU A 272 6.58 7.90 3.83
C GLU A 272 7.95 8.09 4.50
N ASP A 273 8.32 7.17 5.40
CA ASP A 273 9.64 7.13 6.04
C ASP A 273 10.75 6.74 5.05
N ALA A 274 10.43 6.17 3.88
CA ALA A 274 11.36 5.83 2.82
C ALA A 274 11.71 7.05 1.94
N ALA A 275 12.96 7.10 1.48
CA ALA A 275 13.44 8.15 0.61
C ALA A 275 13.01 7.87 -0.85
N HIS A 276 12.02 8.63 -1.29
CA HIS A 276 11.51 8.64 -2.66
C HIS A 276 12.33 9.59 -3.56
N PRO A 277 12.35 9.37 -4.89
CA PRO A 277 12.56 10.47 -5.82
C PRO A 277 11.45 11.53 -5.64
N TRP A 278 11.62 12.72 -6.20
CA TRP A 278 10.55 13.71 -6.16
C TRP A 278 9.32 13.18 -6.91
N LEU A 279 8.19 13.07 -6.21
CA LEU A 279 6.90 12.65 -6.75
C LEU A 279 5.91 13.79 -6.58
N SER A 280 5.06 14.01 -7.58
CA SER A 280 3.92 14.92 -7.43
C SER A 280 3.07 14.45 -6.25
N PRO A 281 2.54 15.38 -5.42
CA PRO A 281 1.69 14.99 -4.31
C PRO A 281 0.55 14.08 -4.77
N ASP A 282 -0.06 14.37 -5.92
CA ASP A 282 -1.26 13.70 -6.44
C ASP A 282 -1.04 12.21 -6.70
N PHE A 283 0.16 11.86 -7.12
CA PHE A 283 0.58 10.47 -7.24
C PHE A 283 1.13 9.89 -5.92
N ARG A 284 1.92 10.67 -5.17
CA ARG A 284 2.64 10.17 -3.99
C ARG A 284 1.73 9.56 -2.93
N VAL A 285 0.64 10.24 -2.55
CA VAL A 285 -0.25 9.74 -1.48
C VAL A 285 -0.86 8.39 -1.84
N PRO A 286 -1.60 8.22 -2.97
CA PRO A 286 -2.14 6.91 -3.31
C PRO A 286 -1.05 5.86 -3.53
N TYR A 287 0.12 6.26 -4.06
CA TYR A 287 1.27 5.38 -4.19
C TYR A 287 1.77 4.85 -2.83
N ASP A 288 1.99 5.73 -1.85
CA ASP A 288 2.48 5.39 -0.51
C ASP A 288 1.49 4.44 0.21
N HIS A 289 0.19 4.68 0.06
CA HIS A 289 -0.85 3.84 0.66
C HIS A 289 -0.97 2.46 0.00
N VAL A 290 -1.04 2.41 -1.35
CA VAL A 290 -1.13 1.14 -2.10
C VAL A 290 0.14 0.31 -1.92
N CYS A 291 1.31 0.94 -2.05
CA CYS A 291 2.58 0.26 -1.90
C CYS A 291 2.83 -0.15 -0.46
N GLY A 292 2.56 0.73 0.50
CA GLY A 292 2.71 0.43 1.90
C GLY A 292 1.87 -0.78 2.29
N ALA A 293 0.59 -0.78 1.92
CA ALA A 293 -0.29 -1.90 2.19
C ALA A 293 0.25 -3.19 1.57
N ARG A 294 0.65 -3.21 0.30
CA ARG A 294 1.15 -4.45 -0.31
C ARG A 294 2.46 -4.95 0.30
N VAL A 295 3.42 -4.05 0.44
CA VAL A 295 4.80 -4.37 0.84
C VAL A 295 4.86 -4.71 2.33
N PHE A 296 4.11 -4.01 3.18
CA PHE A 296 4.22 -4.17 4.64
C PHE A 296 3.03 -4.86 5.32
N SER A 297 1.89 -5.06 4.64
CA SER A 297 0.77 -5.87 5.18
C SER A 297 0.74 -7.32 4.67
N GLY A 298 1.66 -7.71 3.78
CA GLY A 298 1.72 -9.04 3.18
C GLY A 298 2.05 -10.18 4.17
N ARG A 299 1.45 -11.36 3.93
CA ARG A 299 1.61 -12.58 4.73
C ARG A 299 2.98 -13.26 4.52
N LYS A 300 3.55 -13.13 3.32
CA LYS A 300 4.85 -13.69 2.92
C LYS A 300 5.73 -12.55 2.42
N ARG A 301 7.02 -12.62 2.79
CA ARG A 301 8.01 -11.63 2.37
C ARG A 301 8.23 -11.74 0.85
N PRO A 302 8.00 -10.66 0.07
CA PRO A 302 8.33 -10.67 -1.35
C PRO A 302 9.84 -10.75 -1.53
N SER A 303 10.35 -11.26 -2.65
CA SER A 303 11.78 -11.15 -2.96
C SER A 303 12.14 -9.70 -3.29
N PHE A 304 13.44 -9.37 -3.25
CA PHE A 304 13.87 -8.02 -3.62
C PHE A 304 13.56 -7.69 -5.09
N LEU A 305 13.66 -8.69 -5.96
CA LEU A 305 13.30 -8.55 -7.37
C LEU A 305 11.80 -8.24 -7.55
N TYR A 306 10.92 -8.89 -6.76
CA TYR A 306 9.50 -8.54 -6.73
C TYR A 306 9.29 -7.09 -6.26
N GLU A 307 9.97 -6.65 -5.19
CA GLU A 307 9.85 -5.27 -4.70
C GLU A 307 10.27 -4.24 -5.74
N LEU A 308 11.36 -4.49 -6.47
CA LEU A 308 11.79 -3.61 -7.57
C LEU A 308 10.74 -3.56 -8.68
N GLY A 309 10.18 -4.73 -9.02
CA GLY A 309 9.05 -4.82 -9.95
C GLY A 309 7.84 -4.00 -9.51
N TYR A 310 7.46 -4.13 -8.24
CA TYR A 310 6.27 -3.50 -7.68
C TYR A 310 6.43 -2.00 -7.46
N LEU A 311 7.55 -1.56 -6.89
CA LEU A 311 7.77 -0.17 -6.45
C LEU A 311 8.38 0.71 -7.54
N CYS A 312 9.21 0.15 -8.42
CA CYS A 312 9.96 0.95 -9.41
C CYS A 312 9.41 0.78 -10.83
N ALA A 313 9.23 -0.46 -11.28
CA ALA A 313 8.83 -0.73 -12.66
C ALA A 313 7.30 -0.66 -12.89
N GLY A 314 6.52 -1.15 -11.93
CA GLY A 314 5.05 -1.14 -11.95
C GLY A 314 4.45 0.23 -12.28
N PRO A 315 4.85 1.31 -11.58
CA PRO A 315 4.38 2.67 -11.88
C PRO A 315 4.64 3.12 -13.31
N LEU A 316 5.79 2.77 -13.89
CA LEU A 316 6.14 3.12 -15.27
C LEU A 316 5.27 2.35 -16.26
N VAL A 317 5.16 1.04 -16.09
CA VAL A 317 4.30 0.19 -16.92
C VAL A 317 2.86 0.68 -16.86
N TYR A 318 2.36 1.00 -15.66
CA TYR A 318 1.03 1.55 -15.49
C TYR A 318 0.85 2.87 -16.25
N SER A 319 1.79 3.82 -16.12
CA SER A 319 1.74 5.10 -16.86
C SER A 319 1.73 4.91 -18.39
N LEU A 320 2.45 3.89 -18.89
CA LEU A 320 2.52 3.53 -20.30
C LEU A 320 1.28 2.77 -20.82
N LEU A 321 0.49 2.12 -19.96
CA LEU A 321 -0.64 1.28 -20.40
C LEU A 321 -2.02 1.82 -20.00
N PHE A 322 -2.11 2.78 -19.08
CA PHE A 322 -3.38 3.28 -18.54
C PHE A 322 -3.59 4.79 -18.83
N SER A 323 -3.13 5.25 -20.00
CA SER A 323 -3.49 6.59 -20.49
C SER A 323 -4.98 6.68 -20.73
N GLN A 324 -5.63 7.75 -20.27
CA GLN A 324 -7.09 7.94 -20.39
C GLN A 324 -7.51 8.63 -21.70
N GLU A 325 -6.58 9.27 -22.42
CA GLU A 325 -6.93 10.16 -23.54
C GLU A 325 -6.77 9.50 -24.92
N GLU A 326 -6.03 8.39 -25.03
CA GLU A 326 -5.63 7.82 -26.31
C GLU A 326 -5.65 6.29 -26.28
N LEU A 327 -5.96 5.68 -27.43
CA LEU A 327 -5.79 4.23 -27.60
C LEU A 327 -4.29 3.91 -27.59
N CYS A 328 -3.87 3.04 -26.67
CA CYS A 328 -2.51 2.51 -26.64
C CYS A 328 -2.48 1.18 -27.40
N VAL A 329 -1.60 1.06 -28.39
CA VAL A 329 -1.35 -0.17 -29.14
C VAL A 329 0.05 -0.66 -28.80
N CYS A 330 0.14 -1.86 -28.23
CA CYS A 330 1.42 -2.47 -27.91
C CYS A 330 1.72 -3.58 -28.91
N HIS A 331 2.92 -3.54 -29.49
CA HIS A 331 3.41 -4.60 -30.36
C HIS A 331 3.85 -5.81 -29.52
N GLY A 332 2.95 -6.80 -29.40
CA GLY A 332 3.18 -7.96 -28.55
C GLY A 332 2.13 -9.06 -28.70
N SER A 333 2.49 -10.27 -28.29
CA SER A 333 1.59 -11.43 -28.27
C SER A 333 0.39 -11.18 -27.36
N ARG A 334 -0.78 -11.72 -27.71
CA ARG A 334 -1.99 -11.68 -26.86
C ARG A 334 -1.81 -12.44 -25.54
N HIS A 335 -0.80 -13.29 -25.45
CA HIS A 335 -0.46 -14.03 -24.24
C HIS A 335 0.73 -13.42 -23.48
N SER A 336 1.29 -12.29 -23.95
CA SER A 336 2.36 -11.60 -23.24
C SER A 336 1.89 -11.07 -21.88
N LEU A 337 2.84 -10.85 -20.96
CA LEU A 337 2.54 -10.24 -19.67
C LEU A 337 1.89 -8.86 -19.86
N VAL A 338 2.36 -8.05 -20.82
CA VAL A 338 1.74 -6.76 -21.14
C VAL A 338 0.29 -6.89 -21.60
N ALA A 339 -0.06 -7.92 -22.36
CA ALA A 339 -1.46 -8.16 -22.75
C ALA A 339 -2.36 -8.45 -21.54
N MET A 340 -1.84 -9.13 -20.52
CA MET A 340 -2.56 -9.36 -19.26
C MET A 340 -2.69 -8.10 -18.40
N LEU A 341 -1.86 -7.09 -18.64
CA LEU A 341 -1.87 -5.79 -17.96
C LEU A 341 -2.63 -4.70 -18.72
N ALA A 342 -3.15 -5.01 -19.90
CA ALA A 342 -3.79 -4.03 -20.76
C ALA A 342 -4.97 -3.37 -20.05
N GLY A 343 -4.91 -2.05 -19.90
CA GLY A 343 -6.03 -1.24 -19.43
C GLY A 343 -7.18 -1.17 -20.44
N PRO A 344 -8.30 -0.51 -20.09
CA PRO A 344 -9.50 -0.42 -20.94
C PRO A 344 -9.25 0.16 -22.34
N HIS A 345 -8.19 0.96 -22.48
CA HIS A 345 -7.80 1.63 -23.72
C HIS A 345 -6.50 1.08 -24.32
N THR A 346 -6.10 -0.15 -23.95
CA THR A 346 -4.87 -0.79 -24.46
C THR A 346 -5.18 -2.03 -25.27
N VAL A 347 -4.54 -2.15 -26.44
CA VAL A 347 -4.64 -3.30 -27.33
C VAL A 347 -3.25 -3.86 -27.60
N CYS A 348 -3.01 -5.10 -27.17
CA CYS A 348 -1.81 -5.85 -27.53
C CYS A 348 -2.08 -6.68 -28.80
N THR A 349 -1.29 -6.46 -29.84
CA THR A 349 -1.44 -7.18 -31.12
C THR A 349 -0.11 -7.29 -31.85
N LEU A 350 0.09 -8.43 -32.53
CA LEU A 350 1.15 -8.61 -33.53
C LEU A 350 0.67 -8.23 -34.94
N GLN A 351 -0.64 -8.03 -35.12
CA GLN A 351 -1.25 -7.72 -36.41
C GLN A 351 -1.38 -6.20 -36.57
N GLY A 352 -0.52 -5.62 -37.41
CA GLY A 352 -0.62 -4.21 -37.83
C GLY A 352 -1.82 -3.92 -38.74
N ALA A 353 -2.45 -4.95 -39.32
CA ALA A 353 -3.60 -4.81 -40.21
C ALA A 353 -4.92 -4.37 -39.53
N LYS A 354 -4.91 -4.15 -38.21
CA LYS A 354 -6.12 -3.81 -37.46
C LYS A 354 -6.48 -2.33 -37.64
N ALA A 355 -7.71 -2.06 -38.05
CA ALA A 355 -8.27 -0.73 -38.08
C ALA A 355 -8.90 -0.37 -36.73
N PHE A 356 -8.74 0.89 -36.33
CA PHE A 356 -9.24 1.49 -35.10
C PHE A 356 -10.07 2.73 -35.44
N SER A 357 -11.09 3.00 -34.62
CA SER A 357 -11.97 4.17 -34.82
C SER A 357 -11.39 5.46 -34.24
N GLN A 358 -10.31 5.37 -33.46
CA GLN A 358 -9.69 6.49 -32.77
C GLN A 358 -8.82 7.32 -33.70
N THR A 359 -8.88 8.65 -33.55
CA THR A 359 -8.10 9.62 -34.34
C THR A 359 -6.71 9.88 -33.78
N ARG A 360 -6.44 9.44 -32.55
CA ARG A 360 -5.12 9.46 -31.92
C ARG A 360 -4.79 8.07 -31.39
N ILE A 361 -3.65 7.54 -31.83
CA ILE A 361 -3.18 6.22 -31.46
C ILE A 361 -1.74 6.35 -30.97
N ARG A 362 -1.50 5.85 -29.77
CA ARG A 362 -0.17 5.76 -29.18
C ARG A 362 0.35 4.36 -29.38
N VAL A 363 1.52 4.21 -29.99
CA VAL A 363 2.12 2.91 -30.26
C VAL A 363 3.34 2.74 -29.38
N LEU A 364 3.33 1.73 -28.52
CA LEU A 364 4.48 1.40 -27.69
C LEU A 364 5.44 0.53 -28.50
N ASP A 365 6.62 1.06 -28.81
CA ASP A 365 7.74 0.31 -29.36
C ASP A 365 8.48 -0.40 -28.23
N THR A 366 8.48 -1.72 -28.33
CA THR A 366 8.99 -2.66 -27.33
C THR A 366 10.40 -3.14 -27.65
N GLY A 367 11.02 -2.63 -28.73
CA GLY A 367 12.35 -3.03 -29.19
C GLY A 367 12.38 -4.31 -30.01
N ARG A 368 11.22 -4.78 -30.49
CA ARG A 368 11.14 -5.99 -31.33
C ARG A 368 11.63 -5.71 -32.75
N ALA A 369 12.37 -6.66 -33.34
CA ALA A 369 12.93 -6.54 -34.68
C ALA A 369 11.89 -6.30 -35.79
N ASP A 370 10.66 -6.80 -35.61
CA ASP A 370 9.55 -6.67 -36.55
C ASP A 370 8.71 -5.39 -36.37
N PHE A 371 9.10 -4.48 -35.47
CA PHE A 371 8.32 -3.28 -35.13
C PHE A 371 8.10 -2.32 -36.31
N SER A 372 9.12 -2.10 -37.15
CA SER A 372 8.99 -1.19 -38.30
C SER A 372 7.92 -1.66 -39.29
N THR A 373 7.92 -2.95 -39.61
CA THR A 373 6.92 -3.57 -40.50
C THR A 373 5.52 -3.52 -39.89
N PHE A 374 5.42 -3.73 -38.58
CA PHE A 374 4.18 -3.58 -37.84
C PHE A 374 3.63 -2.14 -37.91
N LEU A 375 4.49 -1.14 -37.69
CA LEU A 375 4.11 0.27 -37.70
C LEU A 375 3.64 0.74 -39.08
N ASP A 376 4.35 0.35 -40.15
CA ASP A 376 3.98 0.67 -41.53
C ASP A 376 2.59 0.08 -41.88
N SER A 377 2.35 -1.16 -41.46
CA SER A 377 1.05 -1.82 -41.64
C SER A 377 -0.05 -1.11 -40.85
N LEU A 378 0.23 -0.70 -39.62
CA LEU A 378 -0.71 0.03 -38.77
C LEU A 378 -1.08 1.40 -39.34
N GLN A 379 -0.10 2.17 -39.81
CA GLN A 379 -0.30 3.46 -40.46
C GLN A 379 -1.17 3.32 -41.73
N LYS A 380 -0.87 2.33 -42.57
CA LYS A 380 -1.64 2.06 -43.79
C LYS A 380 -3.12 1.76 -43.52
N ASN A 381 -3.41 1.04 -42.44
CA ASN A 381 -4.78 0.65 -42.08
C ASN A 381 -5.51 1.68 -41.20
N ASN A 382 -4.81 2.71 -40.73
CA ASN A 382 -5.37 3.80 -39.92
C ASN A 382 -4.95 5.17 -40.50
N PRO A 383 -5.25 5.47 -41.78
CA PRO A 383 -4.70 6.64 -42.48
C PRO A 383 -5.21 7.99 -41.93
N GLN A 384 -6.31 7.97 -41.16
CA GLN A 384 -6.90 9.16 -40.53
C GLN A 384 -6.42 9.36 -39.08
N ALA A 385 -5.65 8.42 -38.52
CA ALA A 385 -5.19 8.49 -37.16
C ALA A 385 -3.81 9.17 -37.08
N GLN A 386 -3.65 10.08 -36.13
CA GLN A 386 -2.36 10.58 -35.70
C GLN A 386 -1.68 9.51 -34.85
N ILE A 387 -0.62 8.91 -35.37
CA ILE A 387 0.14 7.86 -34.67
C ILE A 387 1.36 8.48 -33.97
N GLN A 388 1.41 8.35 -32.65
CA GLN A 388 2.56 8.71 -31.83
C GLN A 388 3.28 7.45 -31.37
N VAL A 389 4.55 7.29 -31.75
CA VAL A 389 5.38 6.18 -31.26
C VAL A 389 6.05 6.58 -29.94
N ILE A 390 5.99 5.68 -28.95
CA ILE A 390 6.75 5.75 -27.71
C ILE A 390 7.77 4.62 -27.72
N SER A 391 9.04 4.95 -27.91
CA SER A 391 10.12 3.98 -27.75
C SER A 391 10.41 3.73 -26.28
N LEU A 392 10.28 2.47 -25.86
CA LEU A 392 10.61 2.07 -24.50
C LEU A 392 12.09 2.33 -24.20
N ALA A 393 12.98 1.98 -25.14
CA ALA A 393 14.42 2.17 -25.01
C ALA A 393 14.79 3.66 -24.86
N GLU A 394 14.19 4.54 -25.67
CA GLU A 394 14.39 5.99 -25.55
C GLU A 394 13.81 6.54 -24.23
N THR A 395 12.64 6.03 -23.84
CA THR A 395 11.93 6.45 -22.62
C THR A 395 12.74 6.11 -21.36
N VAL A 396 13.33 4.92 -21.31
CA VAL A 396 14.14 4.46 -20.16
C VAL A 396 15.62 4.82 -20.27
N GLN A 397 16.09 5.33 -21.42
CA GLN A 397 17.48 5.67 -21.71
C GLN A 397 18.45 4.46 -21.59
N GLY A 398 18.09 3.32 -22.18
CA GLY A 398 18.94 2.12 -22.20
C GLY A 398 18.54 1.12 -23.29
N GLU A 399 19.54 0.48 -23.91
CA GLU A 399 19.35 -0.55 -24.94
C GLU A 399 18.84 -1.89 -24.35
N ASP A 400 19.32 -2.25 -23.15
CA ASP A 400 18.92 -3.47 -22.41
C ASP A 400 17.97 -3.13 -21.25
N SER A 401 16.71 -2.85 -21.55
CA SER A 401 15.72 -2.52 -20.53
C SER A 401 15.25 -3.77 -19.77
N PRO A 402 15.30 -3.80 -18.41
CA PRO A 402 14.63 -4.81 -17.58
C PRO A 402 13.17 -5.09 -17.95
N LEU A 403 12.48 -4.13 -18.58
CA LEU A 403 11.10 -4.27 -19.02
C LEU A 403 10.93 -5.19 -20.24
N ALA A 404 12.01 -5.54 -20.96
CA ALA A 404 11.96 -6.47 -22.08
C ALA A 404 11.34 -7.82 -21.69
N CYS A 405 11.52 -8.27 -20.44
CA CYS A 405 10.93 -9.50 -19.94
C CYS A 405 9.40 -9.51 -19.97
N LEU A 406 8.73 -8.35 -19.97
CA LEU A 406 7.27 -8.24 -20.02
C LEU A 406 6.69 -8.63 -21.39
N PHE A 407 7.54 -8.61 -22.41
CA PHE A 407 7.19 -8.93 -23.78
C PHE A 407 7.64 -10.34 -24.19
N GLY A 408 8.33 -11.05 -23.30
CA GLY A 408 8.66 -12.48 -23.38
C GLY A 408 7.60 -13.39 -22.73
N GLU A 409 7.83 -14.71 -22.75
CA GLU A 409 6.85 -15.72 -22.33
C GLU A 409 7.02 -16.22 -20.87
N GLU A 410 8.16 -16.01 -20.21
CA GLU A 410 8.40 -16.57 -18.87
C GLU A 410 8.11 -15.59 -17.71
N PRO A 411 7.21 -15.94 -16.78
CA PRO A 411 6.98 -15.15 -15.58
C PRO A 411 8.18 -15.20 -14.62
N SER A 412 8.35 -14.10 -13.91
CA SER A 412 9.37 -13.88 -12.88
C SER A 412 8.81 -13.11 -11.70
N ASP A 413 9.46 -13.21 -10.54
CA ASP A 413 9.18 -12.36 -9.36
C ASP A 413 9.10 -10.87 -9.74
N PHE A 414 9.98 -10.42 -10.64
CA PHE A 414 9.98 -9.05 -11.16
C PHE A 414 8.65 -8.71 -11.86
N SER A 415 8.27 -9.52 -12.86
CA SER A 415 7.04 -9.32 -13.62
C SER A 415 5.77 -9.52 -12.78
N ASP A 416 5.82 -10.38 -11.77
CA ASP A 416 4.73 -10.56 -10.80
C ASP A 416 4.54 -9.30 -9.96
N GLY A 417 5.64 -8.66 -9.53
CA GLY A 417 5.61 -7.37 -8.84
C GLY A 417 4.96 -6.28 -9.69
N ILE A 418 5.35 -6.17 -10.96
CA ILE A 418 4.76 -5.22 -11.91
C ILE A 418 3.26 -5.48 -12.07
N ARG A 419 2.87 -6.73 -12.30
CA ARG A 419 1.46 -7.10 -12.50
C ARG A 419 0.61 -6.78 -11.29
N ASP A 420 1.08 -7.17 -10.11
CA ASP A 420 0.34 -6.95 -8.88
C ASP A 420 0.20 -5.45 -8.60
N PHE A 421 1.22 -4.62 -8.89
CA PHE A 421 1.11 -3.16 -8.78
C PHE A 421 0.01 -2.64 -9.70
N CYS A 422 0.04 -2.97 -11.00
CA CYS A 422 -0.95 -2.45 -11.94
C CYS A 422 -2.38 -2.84 -11.52
N ARG A 423 -2.58 -4.11 -11.15
CA ARG A 423 -3.89 -4.60 -10.70
C ARG A 423 -4.39 -3.90 -9.44
N GLU A 424 -3.54 -3.81 -8.42
CA GLU A 424 -3.92 -3.23 -7.12
C GLU A 424 -4.11 -1.72 -7.23
N TYR A 425 -3.21 -1.02 -7.92
CA TYR A 425 -3.33 0.42 -8.14
C TYR A 425 -4.58 0.76 -8.96
N THR A 426 -4.87 0.04 -10.05
CA THR A 426 -6.15 0.18 -10.79
C THR A 426 -7.34 0.01 -9.86
N ARG A 427 -7.36 -1.09 -9.10
CA ARG A 427 -8.49 -1.46 -8.24
C ARG A 427 -8.79 -0.39 -7.19
N PHE A 428 -7.77 0.09 -6.51
CA PHE A 428 -7.96 0.97 -5.35
C PHE A 428 -8.00 2.46 -5.70
N THR A 429 -7.49 2.85 -6.88
CA THR A 429 -7.50 4.25 -7.32
C THR A 429 -8.50 4.54 -8.44
N GLY A 430 -9.23 3.52 -8.91
CA GLY A 430 -10.21 3.67 -9.99
C GLY A 430 -9.56 4.18 -11.27
N CYS A 431 -8.46 3.56 -11.68
CA CYS A 431 -7.65 3.96 -12.83
C CYS A 431 -7.05 5.38 -12.75
N SER A 432 -6.69 5.88 -11.55
CA SER A 432 -6.05 7.20 -11.44
C SER A 432 -4.76 7.26 -12.26
N PRO A 433 -4.47 8.36 -12.99
CA PRO A 433 -3.29 8.48 -13.83
C PRO A 433 -2.02 8.61 -12.99
N ILE A 434 -0.90 8.12 -13.54
CA ILE A 434 0.44 8.33 -13.00
C ILE A 434 1.22 9.21 -13.98
N PRO A 435 1.71 10.40 -13.58
CA PRO A 435 2.55 11.22 -14.43
C PRO A 435 3.81 10.46 -14.88
N LEU A 436 4.08 10.43 -16.18
CA LEU A 436 5.22 9.69 -16.74
C LEU A 436 6.55 10.11 -16.11
N LYS A 437 6.73 11.40 -15.82
CA LYS A 437 7.93 11.94 -15.16
C LYS A 437 8.17 11.31 -13.78
N ASP A 438 7.12 11.17 -12.98
CA ASP A 438 7.21 10.60 -11.64
C ASP A 438 7.52 9.10 -11.71
N ALA A 439 6.85 8.40 -12.62
CA ALA A 439 7.08 6.98 -12.86
C ALA A 439 8.50 6.69 -13.35
N LEU A 440 9.05 7.51 -14.25
CA LEU A 440 10.45 7.44 -14.68
C LEU A 440 11.42 7.70 -13.53
N GLY A 441 11.09 8.62 -12.62
CA GLY A 441 11.88 8.88 -11.42
C GLY A 441 12.02 7.64 -10.54
N LEU A 442 10.91 6.91 -10.32
CA LEU A 442 10.89 5.66 -9.56
C LEU A 442 11.64 4.53 -10.28
N TYR A 443 11.42 4.37 -11.58
CA TYR A 443 12.10 3.35 -12.38
C TYR A 443 13.63 3.51 -12.30
N ARG A 444 14.13 4.73 -12.56
CA ARG A 444 15.56 5.05 -12.50
C ARG A 444 16.18 4.86 -11.12
N ALA A 445 15.39 5.00 -10.06
CA ALA A 445 15.86 4.75 -8.70
C ALA A 445 16.23 3.27 -8.47
N GLY A 446 15.52 2.34 -9.12
CA GLY A 446 15.75 0.89 -9.03
C GLY A 446 16.54 0.26 -10.17
N GLN A 447 16.73 0.98 -11.28
CA GLN A 447 17.22 0.43 -12.55
C GLN A 447 18.49 -0.41 -12.43
N ARG A 448 19.54 0.13 -11.82
CA ARG A 448 20.83 -0.58 -11.69
C ARG A 448 20.72 -1.90 -10.93
N ASN A 449 19.91 -1.93 -9.88
CA ASN A 449 19.70 -3.15 -9.09
C ASN A 449 18.86 -4.18 -9.86
N MET A 450 17.90 -3.71 -10.66
CA MET A 450 17.12 -4.59 -11.55
C MET A 450 18.04 -5.25 -12.57
N GLU A 451 18.86 -4.45 -13.28
CA GLU A 451 19.83 -4.92 -14.27
C GLU A 451 20.80 -5.95 -13.66
N GLN A 452 21.39 -5.62 -12.50
CA GLN A 452 22.33 -6.52 -11.81
C GLN A 452 21.69 -7.86 -11.44
N LEU A 453 20.53 -7.83 -10.77
CA LEU A 453 19.88 -9.05 -10.26
C LEU A 453 19.32 -9.93 -11.39
N LEU A 454 18.88 -9.34 -12.50
CA LEU A 454 18.44 -10.08 -13.67
C LEU A 454 19.61 -10.77 -14.37
N ALA A 455 20.75 -10.08 -14.54
CA ALA A 455 21.96 -10.66 -15.11
C ALA A 455 22.52 -11.82 -14.28
N GLU A 456 22.55 -11.69 -12.94
CA GLU A 456 22.97 -12.76 -12.03
C GLU A 456 22.09 -14.03 -12.17
N ARG A 457 20.80 -13.85 -12.48
CA ARG A 457 19.85 -14.95 -12.69
C ARG A 457 20.08 -15.67 -14.02
N GLU A 458 20.38 -14.94 -15.08
CA GLU A 458 20.72 -15.53 -16.39
C GLU A 458 21.99 -16.37 -16.31
N ILE A 459 23.01 -15.90 -15.59
CA ILE A 459 24.24 -16.66 -15.33
C ILE A 459 23.92 -17.94 -14.53
N SER A 460 23.09 -17.83 -13.51
CA SER A 460 22.68 -18.98 -12.67
C SER A 460 21.85 -20.01 -13.44
N ALA A 461 21.04 -19.58 -14.41
CA ALA A 461 20.27 -20.45 -15.29
C ALA A 461 21.12 -21.10 -16.40
N GLY A 462 22.17 -20.41 -16.87
CA GLY A 462 23.12 -20.89 -17.87
C GLY A 462 24.18 -21.87 -17.34
N THR A 463 24.25 -22.09 -16.02
CA THR A 463 25.22 -23.01 -15.40
C THR A 463 24.65 -24.44 -15.34
N THR A 464 24.28 -25.01 -16.48
CA THR A 464 24.38 -26.47 -16.68
C THR A 464 25.79 -26.74 -17.19
N VAL A 465 26.74 -26.84 -16.25
CA VAL A 465 28.05 -27.42 -16.56
C VAL A 465 27.78 -28.87 -16.93
N SER A 466 27.86 -29.15 -18.23
CA SER A 466 28.09 -30.50 -18.72
C SER A 466 29.37 -31.00 -18.07
N VAL A 467 29.24 -32.01 -17.22
CA VAL A 467 30.36 -32.91 -16.89
C VAL A 467 30.35 -34.02 -17.92
#